data_AF-A0A1X1SX06-F1
#
_entry.id   AF-A0A1X1SX06-F1
#
_cell.length_a   1.000
_cell.length_b   1.000
_cell.length_c   1.000
_cell.angle_alpha   90.00
_cell.angle_beta   90.00
_cell.angle_gamma   90.00
#
_symmetry.space_group_name_H-M   'P 1'
#
loop_
_entity.id
_entity.type
_entity.pdbx_description
1 polymer ?
#
loop_
_entity_poly.entity_id
_entity_poly.type
_entity_poly.pdbx_seq_one_letter_code
_entity_poly.pdbx_strand_id
1 'polypeptide(L)'
;MSRRQTYLGIAGLLLAIIGAAALVYPIYLDQYDHYGIEVSCGTGLRSDLTQAAQPDNHGLVGQCDTAVLVRRAWAIPAVAIGWLFITGFLVGWVHNSQKKTVQTGQF
;
A
#
# COMPACT_ATOMS: atom_id res chain seq x y z
N MET A 1 20.64 -20.49 -2.04
CA MET A 1 19.60 -19.47 -2.27
C MET A 1 19.64 -19.13 -3.75
N SER A 2 18.55 -19.33 -4.48
CA SER A 2 18.52 -19.11 -5.93
C SER A 2 18.27 -17.64 -6.24
N ARG A 3 18.93 -17.08 -7.28
CA ARG A 3 18.72 -15.68 -7.72
C ARG A 3 17.23 -15.37 -7.90
N ARG A 4 16.44 -16.34 -8.36
CA ARG A 4 14.98 -16.23 -8.54
C ARG A 4 14.24 -15.92 -7.24
N GLN A 5 14.62 -16.56 -6.12
CA GLN A 5 14.00 -16.28 -4.81
C GLN A 5 14.31 -14.86 -4.35
N THR A 6 15.56 -14.40 -4.53
CA THR A 6 15.96 -13.04 -4.17
C THR A 6 15.20 -12.00 -4.99
N TYR A 7 15.04 -12.20 -6.30
CA TYR A 7 14.25 -11.29 -7.14
C TYR A 7 12.78 -11.24 -6.73
N LEU A 8 12.17 -12.37 -6.37
CA LEU A 8 10.79 -12.41 -5.87
C LEU A 8 10.64 -11.65 -4.55
N GLY A 9 11.60 -11.78 -3.63
CA GLY A 9 11.62 -11.02 -2.38
C GLY A 9 11.72 -9.51 -2.60
N ILE A 10 12.63 -9.07 -3.48
CA ILE A 10 12.80 -7.65 -3.83
C ILE A 10 11.54 -7.10 -4.53
N ALA A 11 11.00 -7.83 -5.51
CA ALA A 11 9.78 -7.43 -6.19
C ALA A 11 8.59 -7.29 -5.22
N GLY A 12 8.44 -8.25 -4.29
CA GLY A 12 7.44 -8.18 -3.23
C GLY A 12 7.60 -6.96 -2.32
N LEU A 13 8.84 -6.66 -1.92
CA LEU A 13 9.16 -5.47 -1.12
C LEU A 13 8.81 -4.17 -1.86
N LEU A 14 9.19 -4.05 -3.13
CA LEU A 14 8.84 -2.88 -3.94
C LEU A 14 7.33 -2.70 -4.08
N LEU A 15 6.60 -3.79 -4.34
CA LEU A 15 5.13 -3.79 -4.40
C LEU A 15 4.49 -3.33 -3.09
N ALA A 16 4.98 -3.83 -1.96
CA ALA A 16 4.50 -3.44 -0.64
C ALA A 16 4.77 -1.95 -0.35
N ILE A 17 5.96 -1.45 -0.67
CA ILE A 17 6.31 -0.03 -0.49
C ILE A 17 5.44 0.86 -1.37
N ILE A 18 5.24 0.51 -2.65
CA ILE A 18 4.42 1.28 -3.59
C ILE A 18 2.97 1.33 -3.12
N GLY A 19 2.40 0.18 -2.73
CA GLY A 19 1.02 0.12 -2.22
C GLY A 19 0.84 0.89 -0.91
N ALA A 20 1.80 0.80 0.01
CA ALA A 20 1.77 1.55 1.27
C ALA A 20 1.93 3.06 1.04
N ALA A 21 2.83 3.47 0.15
CA ALA A 21 2.99 4.87 -0.22
C ALA A 21 1.72 5.44 -0.84
N ALA A 22 1.03 4.68 -1.70
CA ALA A 22 -0.24 5.09 -2.30
C ALA A 22 -1.38 5.24 -1.26
N LEU A 23 -1.33 4.49 -0.16
CA LEU A 23 -2.27 4.57 0.96
C LEU A 23 -1.99 5.77 1.88
N VAL A 24 -0.72 6.14 2.05
CA VAL A 24 -0.28 7.21 2.96
C VAL A 24 -0.26 8.58 2.29
N TYR A 25 0.10 8.66 1.00
CA TYR A 25 0.12 9.94 0.31
C TYR A 25 -1.30 10.47 0.06
N PRO A 26 -1.61 11.71 0.48
CA PRO A 26 -2.94 12.29 0.30
C PRO A 26 -3.32 12.36 -1.18
N ILE A 27 -4.62 12.15 -1.46
CA ILE A 27 -5.19 12.49 -2.76
C ILE A 27 -5.47 13.97 -2.73
N TYR A 28 -4.81 14.65 -3.65
CA TYR A 28 -5.17 15.98 -4.09
C TYR A 28 -6.29 15.82 -5.15
N LEU A 29 -7.43 16.47 -4.92
CA LEU A 29 -8.57 16.53 -5.83
C LEU A 29 -8.51 17.90 -6.54
N ASP A 30 -8.63 17.95 -7.87
CA ASP A 30 -8.58 19.20 -8.67
C ASP A 30 -9.75 20.19 -8.42
N GLN A 31 -10.47 20.01 -7.31
CA GLN A 31 -11.58 20.84 -6.89
C GLN A 31 -11.08 21.87 -5.87
N TYR A 32 -11.27 23.15 -6.19
CA TYR A 32 -10.96 24.27 -5.33
C TYR A 32 -12.18 24.62 -4.47
N ASP A 33 -11.97 24.91 -3.19
CA ASP A 33 -13.01 25.40 -2.29
C ASP A 33 -13.42 26.86 -2.63
N HIS A 34 -14.39 27.39 -1.88
CA HIS A 34 -14.83 28.79 -2.02
C HIS A 34 -13.69 29.82 -1.80
N TYR A 35 -12.61 29.43 -1.13
CA TYR A 35 -11.44 30.26 -0.84
C TYR A 35 -10.30 30.08 -1.87
N GLY A 36 -10.47 29.24 -2.89
CA GLY A 36 -9.46 29.00 -3.92
C GLY A 36 -8.29 28.16 -3.43
N ILE A 37 -8.51 27.32 -2.41
CA ILE A 37 -7.55 26.33 -1.90
C ILE A 37 -8.10 24.93 -2.15
N GLU A 38 -7.21 24.00 -2.43
CA GLU A 38 -7.57 22.63 -2.77
C GLU A 38 -8.16 21.89 -1.57
N VAL A 39 -9.33 21.29 -1.75
CA VAL A 39 -9.99 20.49 -0.70
C VAL A 39 -9.27 19.16 -0.54
N SER A 40 -8.63 18.96 0.61
CA SER A 40 -8.00 17.67 0.93
C SER A 40 -9.04 16.68 1.45
N CYS A 41 -9.37 15.65 0.67
CA CYS A 41 -10.24 14.55 1.10
C CYS A 41 -9.56 13.57 2.09
N GLY A 42 -8.32 13.86 2.52
CA GLY A 42 -7.52 13.00 3.40
C GLY A 42 -6.60 12.01 2.67
N THR A 43 -6.25 10.93 3.36
CA THR A 43 -5.34 9.87 2.85
C THR A 43 -6.13 8.61 2.51
N GLY A 44 -5.55 7.69 1.71
CA GLY A 44 -6.19 6.42 1.40
C GLY A 44 -6.55 5.57 2.62
N LEU A 45 -5.93 5.83 3.78
CA LEU A 45 -6.19 5.17 5.06
C LEU A 45 -7.26 5.86 5.92
N ARG A 46 -7.35 7.19 5.87
CA ARG A 46 -8.33 7.99 6.63
C ARG A 46 -8.91 9.09 5.74
N SER A 47 -10.22 9.00 5.51
CA SER A 47 -11.00 10.09 4.95
C SER A 47 -11.25 11.14 6.04
N ASP A 48 -10.91 12.40 5.77
CA ASP A 48 -11.34 13.52 6.57
C ASP A 48 -12.44 14.26 5.81
N LEU A 49 -13.69 14.06 6.23
CA LEU A 49 -14.88 14.61 5.58
C LEU A 49 -15.30 15.95 6.20
N THR A 50 -14.56 16.45 7.19
CA THR A 50 -14.98 17.64 7.96
C THR A 50 -15.04 18.89 7.09
N GLN A 51 -14.13 19.05 6.12
CA GLN A 51 -14.15 20.12 5.12
C GLN A 51 -15.21 19.90 4.03
N ALA A 52 -15.44 18.65 3.61
CA ALA A 52 -16.42 18.33 2.57
C ALA A 52 -17.87 18.41 3.07
N ALA A 53 -18.10 18.33 4.39
CA ALA A 53 -19.41 18.43 5.03
C ALA A 53 -19.85 19.89 5.33
N GLN A 54 -19.07 20.90 4.93
CA GLN A 54 -19.49 22.30 5.01
C GLN A 54 -20.77 22.51 4.19
N PRO A 55 -21.73 23.31 4.68
CA PRO A 55 -23.04 23.49 4.05
C PRO A 55 -22.97 24.03 2.61
N ASP A 56 -21.87 24.65 2.22
CA ASP A 56 -21.65 25.22 0.89
C ASP A 56 -21.16 24.18 -0.15
N ASN A 57 -20.74 22.99 0.29
CA ASN A 57 -20.09 21.95 -0.51
C ASN A 57 -21.06 20.82 -0.90
N HIS A 58 -22.20 21.17 -1.50
CA HIS A 58 -23.24 20.22 -1.88
C HIS A 58 -22.72 19.15 -2.87
N GLY A 59 -22.57 17.90 -2.42
CA GLY A 59 -22.21 16.75 -3.27
C GLY A 59 -20.72 16.38 -3.31
N LEU A 60 -19.84 17.17 -2.67
CA LEU A 60 -18.40 16.92 -2.67
C LEU A 60 -18.01 15.67 -1.85
N VAL A 61 -18.80 15.35 -0.83
CA VAL A 61 -18.65 14.14 0.01
C VAL A 61 -18.64 12.85 -0.82
N GLY A 62 -19.54 12.72 -1.80
CA GLY A 62 -19.64 11.51 -2.62
C GLY A 62 -18.46 11.33 -3.60
N GLN A 63 -17.89 12.44 -4.07
CA GLN A 63 -16.70 12.43 -4.91
C GLN A 63 -15.45 12.05 -4.10
N CYS A 64 -15.29 12.58 -2.88
CA CYS A 64 -14.20 12.19 -1.99
C CYS A 64 -14.25 10.68 -1.68
N ASP A 65 -15.43 10.13 -1.37
CA ASP A 65 -15.56 8.71 -1.04
C ASP A 65 -15.22 7.80 -2.22
N THR A 66 -15.69 8.16 -3.42
CA THR A 66 -15.38 7.44 -4.67
C THR A 66 -13.88 7.45 -4.97
N ALA A 67 -13.21 8.60 -4.80
CA ALA A 67 -11.77 8.74 -5.04
C ALA A 67 -10.94 7.89 -4.07
N VAL A 68 -11.34 7.84 -2.79
CA VAL A 68 -10.69 7.01 -1.78
C VAL A 68 -10.92 5.51 -2.09
N LEU A 69 -12.13 5.12 -2.50
CA LEU A 69 -12.43 3.74 -2.89
C LEU A 69 -11.57 3.27 -4.06
N VAL A 70 -11.39 4.11 -5.09
CA VAL A 70 -10.57 3.77 -6.26
C VAL A 70 -9.11 3.52 -5.87
N ARG A 71 -8.53 4.32 -4.96
CA ARG A 71 -7.17 4.06 -4.47
C ARG A 71 -7.08 2.79 -3.64
N ARG A 72 -8.06 2.52 -2.77
CA ARG A 72 -8.12 1.28 -1.99
C ARG A 72 -8.23 0.04 -2.88
N ALA A 73 -8.95 0.14 -3.99
CA ALA A 73 -9.21 -0.98 -4.91
C ALA A 73 -7.94 -1.60 -5.49
N TRP A 74 -6.86 -0.85 -5.67
CA TRP A 74 -5.59 -1.38 -6.18
C TRP A 74 -4.46 -1.38 -5.14
N ALA A 75 -4.43 -0.42 -4.22
CA ALA A 75 -3.37 -0.32 -3.23
C ALA A 75 -3.46 -1.43 -2.17
N ILE A 76 -4.66 -1.80 -1.71
CA ILE A 76 -4.83 -2.89 -0.74
C ILE A 76 -4.38 -4.24 -1.33
N PRO A 77 -4.82 -4.65 -2.54
CA PRO A 77 -4.31 -5.85 -3.18
C PRO A 77 -2.79 -5.82 -3.40
N ALA A 78 -2.23 -4.68 -3.82
CA ALA A 78 -0.79 -4.53 -4.03
C ALA A 78 0.02 -4.79 -2.75
N VAL A 79 -0.40 -4.20 -1.63
CA VAL A 79 0.23 -4.44 -0.32
C VAL A 79 0.09 -5.90 0.11
N ALA A 80 -1.12 -6.47 -0.03
CA ALA A 80 -1.36 -7.87 0.35
C ALA A 80 -0.49 -8.85 -0.45
N ILE A 81 -0.38 -8.65 -1.77
CA ILE A 81 0.47 -9.46 -2.65
C ILE A 81 1.94 -9.28 -2.29
N GLY A 82 2.40 -8.03 -2.09
CA GLY A 82 3.77 -7.74 -1.66
C GLY A 82 4.12 -8.46 -0.36
N TRP A 83 3.20 -8.44 0.62
CA TRP A 83 3.35 -9.15 1.89
C TRP A 83 3.48 -10.67 1.70
N LEU A 84 2.65 -11.28 0.85
CA LEU A 84 2.72 -12.72 0.55
C LEU A 84 4.06 -13.11 -0.09
N PHE A 85 4.60 -12.28 -0.97
CA PHE A 85 5.93 -12.53 -1.56
C PHE A 85 7.04 -12.44 -0.53
N ILE A 86 6.98 -11.47 0.38
CA ILE A 86 7.96 -11.30 1.47
C ILE A 86 7.93 -12.52 2.41
N THR A 87 6.74 -12.96 2.84
CA THR A 87 6.61 -14.11 3.75
C THR A 87 7.08 -15.40 3.07
N GLY A 88 6.70 -15.64 1.82
CA GLY A 88 7.18 -16.79 1.05
C GLY A 88 8.70 -16.79 0.89
N PHE A 89 9.30 -15.62 0.65
CA PHE A 89 10.74 -15.43 0.60
C PHE A 89 11.42 -15.78 1.93
N LEU A 90 10.92 -15.25 3.05
CA LEU A 90 11.46 -15.49 4.39
C LEU A 90 11.40 -16.97 4.76
N VAL A 91 10.27 -17.64 4.51
CA VAL A 91 10.11 -19.08 4.77
C VAL A 91 11.09 -19.90 3.93
N GLY A 92 11.18 -19.61 2.64
CA GLY A 92 12.12 -20.29 1.74
C GLY A 92 13.59 -20.06 2.11
N TRP A 93 13.92 -18.88 2.62
CA TRP A 93 15.25 -18.57 3.14
C TRP A 93 15.57 -19.39 4.39
N VAL A 94 14.68 -19.38 5.38
CA VAL A 94 14.84 -20.13 6.64
C VAL A 94 15.04 -21.62 6.38
N HIS A 95 14.20 -22.24 5.55
CA HIS A 95 14.35 -23.66 5.21
C HIS A 95 15.69 -23.98 4.54
N ASN A 96 16.17 -23.11 3.64
CA ASN A 96 17.47 -23.30 3.01
C ASN A 96 18.64 -23.15 3.98
N SER A 97 18.53 -22.25 4.96
CA SER A 97 19.54 -22.08 6.01
C SER A 97 19.63 -23.32 6.89
N GLN A 98 18.50 -23.89 7.30
CA GLN A 98 18.45 -25.13 8.09
C GLN A 98 19.14 -26.31 7.39
N LYS A 99 18.86 -26.51 6.09
CA LYS A 99 19.49 -27.57 5.29
C LYS A 99 21.02 -27.46 5.29
N LYS A 100 21.57 -26.25 5.24
CA LYS A 100 23.03 -26.05 5.26
C LYS A 100 23.62 -26.44 6.61
N THR A 101 23.06 -25.97 7.72
CA THR A 101 23.54 -26.27 9.07
C THR A 101 23.52 -27.77 9.41
N VAL A 102 22.48 -28.49 9.01
CA VAL A 102 22.39 -29.95 9.24
C VAL A 102 23.50 -30.70 8.52
N GLN A 103 23.84 -30.30 7.28
CA GLN A 103 24.93 -30.96 6.55
C GLN A 103 26.32 -30.60 7.08
N THR A 104 26.50 -29.40 7.64
CA THR A 104 27.77 -28.99 8.23
C THR A 104 28.03 -29.66 9.59
N GLY A 105 27.01 -30.14 10.28
CA GLY A 105 27.13 -30.84 11.57
C GLY A 105 27.17 -32.37 11.49
N GLN A 106 27.28 -32.96 10.29
CA GLN A 106 27.35 -34.42 10.07
C GLN A 106 28.79 -34.96 9.93
N PHE A 107 29.79 -34.25 10.49
CA PHE A 107 31.17 -34.73 10.59
C PHE A 107 31.46 -35.26 12.00
#